data_AF-A0AAE1X253-F1
#
_entry.id   AF-A0AAE1X253-F1
#
_cell.length_a   1.000
_cell.length_b   1.000
_cell.length_c   1.000
_cell.angle_alpha   90.00
_cell.angle_beta   90.00
_cell.angle_gamma   90.00
#
_symmetry.space_group_name_H-M   'P 1'
#
loop_
_entity.id
_entity.type
_entity.pdbx_description
1 polymer ?
#
loop_
_entity_poly.entity_id
_entity_poly.type
_entity_poly.pdbx_seq_one_letter_code
_entity_poly.pdbx_strand_id
1 'polypeptide(L)'
;MPYRNCGRAYSTEWKSTGTERPPSRVVVVSTILTQALLRGDRAKHGKSRASLIAQAINVRERTVPPVGKYSCGTWVSISYLDFNPNQSHEMEQNYLGMVLKMREATVQGVKDCARILSDREFGKWVLVDSYFHAAQKASGPDYKVIWVTDWSKFGEYELDFGFGKPVWVSLADVPLRDLLILMNTKDNDGIEAVVFTCMSRTWRIWNAMRIFECLQRSHDTQRFGPESHQPLNLFSSISISSYLINDYSMRDCMFPRFVVITLFIE
;
A
#
# COMPACT_ATOMS: atom_id res chain seq x y z
N MET A 1 51.39 -1.60 11.36
CA MET A 1 51.04 -2.53 10.26
C MET A 1 50.90 -3.94 10.83
N PRO A 2 50.03 -4.83 10.32
CA PRO A 2 49.28 -4.71 9.06
C PRO A 2 47.75 -4.83 9.19
N TYR A 3 47.10 -4.13 8.26
CA TYR A 3 45.78 -4.38 7.68
C TYR A 3 45.68 -5.78 7.05
N ARG A 4 44.48 -6.39 7.10
CA ARG A 4 43.80 -7.00 5.94
C ARG A 4 42.37 -7.47 6.24
N ASN A 5 41.49 -6.99 5.38
CA ASN A 5 40.32 -7.64 4.78
C ASN A 5 39.10 -8.00 5.64
N CYS A 6 38.07 -7.15 5.55
CA CYS A 6 36.69 -7.64 5.41
C CYS A 6 36.00 -6.86 4.29
N GLY A 7 36.29 -7.26 3.06
CA GLY A 7 35.53 -6.86 1.89
C GLY A 7 34.30 -7.76 1.76
N ARG A 8 33.11 -7.19 1.92
CA ARG A 8 31.92 -7.61 1.17
C ARG A 8 30.95 -6.42 1.12
N ALA A 9 31.19 -5.53 0.15
CA ALA A 9 30.19 -4.59 -0.28
C ALA A 9 29.01 -5.40 -0.85
N TYR A 10 27.83 -5.27 -0.23
CA TYR A 10 26.60 -5.75 -0.85
C TYR A 10 26.23 -4.74 -1.94
N SER A 11 26.68 -4.99 -3.16
CA SER A 11 26.11 -4.36 -4.35
C SER A 11 24.74 -5.02 -4.61
N THR A 12 23.66 -4.46 -4.06
CA THR A 12 22.31 -4.79 -4.53
C THR A 12 21.92 -3.83 -5.63
N GLU A 13 22.66 -3.93 -6.73
CA GLU A 13 22.26 -3.41 -8.02
C GLU A 13 21.09 -4.28 -8.51
N TRP A 14 19.99 -3.67 -8.94
CA TRP A 14 18.89 -4.39 -9.59
C TRP A 14 19.38 -4.93 -10.93
N LYS A 15 19.99 -6.12 -10.91
CA LYS A 15 20.20 -6.87 -12.15
C LYS A 15 18.87 -7.51 -12.50
N SER A 16 18.20 -6.98 -13.52
CA SER A 16 17.16 -7.71 -14.22
C SER A 16 17.76 -9.01 -14.75
N THR A 17 17.64 -10.09 -13.99
CA THR A 17 17.69 -11.42 -14.59
C THR A 17 16.54 -11.39 -15.60
N GLY A 18 16.82 -11.62 -16.88
CA GLY A 18 15.92 -11.36 -18.02
C GLY A 18 14.60 -12.14 -18.04
N THR A 19 14.15 -12.67 -16.90
CA THR A 19 12.98 -13.51 -16.68
C THR A 19 11.99 -12.94 -15.66
N GLU A 20 12.30 -11.89 -14.89
CA GLU A 20 11.35 -11.30 -13.94
C GLU A 20 10.70 -10.00 -14.43
N ARG A 21 9.36 -10.01 -14.52
CA ARG A 21 8.58 -8.80 -14.82
C ARG A 21 8.83 -7.72 -13.76
N PRO A 22 8.91 -6.43 -14.12
CA PRO A 22 9.05 -5.36 -13.14
C PRO A 22 7.87 -5.34 -12.15
N PRO A 23 8.06 -4.83 -10.91
CA PRO A 23 6.96 -4.59 -9.97
C PRO A 23 5.87 -3.71 -10.58
N SER A 24 4.61 -3.94 -10.21
CA SER A 24 3.50 -3.10 -10.70
C SER A 24 3.51 -1.72 -10.04
N ARG A 25 2.93 -0.70 -10.71
CA ARG A 25 2.73 0.64 -10.14
C ARG A 25 2.03 0.60 -8.78
N VAL A 26 1.03 -0.28 -8.63
CA VAL A 26 0.31 -0.51 -7.36
C VAL A 26 1.25 -0.99 -6.25
N VAL A 27 2.13 -1.96 -6.52
CA VAL A 27 3.11 -2.44 -5.52
C VAL A 27 4.08 -1.32 -5.14
N VAL A 28 4.56 -0.57 -6.13
CA VAL A 28 5.48 0.56 -5.91
C VAL A 28 4.84 1.65 -5.04
N VAL A 29 3.66 2.15 -5.40
CA VAL A 29 2.94 3.18 -4.63
C VAL A 29 2.59 2.69 -3.23
N SER A 30 1.98 1.52 -3.13
CA SER A 30 1.58 0.96 -1.83
C SER A 30 2.77 0.78 -0.91
N THR A 31 3.93 0.39 -1.44
CA THR A 31 5.17 0.26 -0.66
C THR A 31 5.58 1.59 -0.06
N ILE A 32 5.62 2.67 -0.85
CA ILE A 32 6.09 3.96 -0.33
C ILE A 32 5.13 4.50 0.72
N LEU A 33 3.83 4.43 0.46
CA LEU A 33 2.82 4.87 1.42
C LEU A 33 2.88 4.05 2.70
N THR A 34 3.08 2.73 2.59
CA THR A 34 3.28 1.84 3.75
C THR A 34 4.50 2.26 4.56
N GLN A 35 5.65 2.46 3.92
CA GLN A 35 6.87 2.91 4.61
C GLN A 35 6.68 4.28 5.28
N ALA A 36 5.97 5.20 4.62
CA ALA A 36 5.69 6.51 5.19
C ALA A 36 4.77 6.42 6.42
N LEU A 37 3.75 5.55 6.39
CA LEU A 37 2.90 5.27 7.56
C LEU A 37 3.68 4.61 8.71
N LEU A 38 4.61 3.68 8.42
CA LEU A 38 5.48 3.08 9.44
C LEU A 38 6.41 4.12 10.08
N ARG A 39 7.04 4.97 9.26
CA ARG A 39 7.91 6.07 9.74
C ARG A 39 7.14 7.07 10.60
N GLY A 40 5.93 7.43 10.18
CA GLY A 40 5.02 8.31 10.92
C GLY A 40 4.62 7.70 12.28
N ASP A 41 4.32 6.39 12.29
CA ASP A 41 4.02 5.65 13.51
C ASP A 41 5.20 5.64 14.48
N ARG A 42 6.40 5.31 14.01
CA ARG A 42 7.62 5.35 14.81
C ARG A 42 7.86 6.73 15.40
N ALA A 43 7.70 7.78 14.60
CA ALA A 43 7.90 9.15 15.07
C ALA A 43 6.92 9.54 16.19
N LYS A 44 5.67 9.05 16.12
CA LYS A 44 4.66 9.26 17.16
C LYS A 44 4.96 8.50 18.45
N HIS A 45 5.48 7.27 18.34
CA HIS A 45 5.68 6.36 19.46
C HIS A 45 7.12 6.33 20.00
N GLY A 46 8.06 6.98 19.32
CA GLY A 46 9.50 6.97 19.64
C GLY A 46 10.23 5.66 19.31
N LYS A 47 9.50 4.61 18.91
CA LYS A 47 10.03 3.28 18.57
C LYS A 47 9.17 2.62 17.50
N SER A 48 9.76 1.73 16.69
CA SER A 48 9.01 0.91 15.74
C SER A 48 8.21 -0.14 16.51
N ARG A 49 6.94 -0.32 16.14
CA ARG A 49 6.06 -1.36 16.69
C ARG A 49 6.02 -2.57 15.77
N ALA A 50 5.43 -3.67 16.22
CA ALA A 50 5.10 -4.77 15.31
C ALA A 50 4.15 -4.23 14.23
N SER A 51 4.27 -4.72 13.00
CA SER A 51 3.42 -4.23 11.90
C SER A 51 2.82 -5.38 11.11
N LEU A 52 1.60 -5.15 10.61
CA LEU A 52 0.90 -6.08 9.74
C LEU A 52 0.40 -5.30 8.53
N ILE A 53 0.88 -5.66 7.34
CA ILE A 53 0.43 -5.08 6.09
C ILE A 53 -0.55 -6.06 5.46
N ALA A 54 -1.81 -5.67 5.37
CA ALA A 54 -2.93 -6.47 4.90
C ALA A 54 -3.31 -6.04 3.48
N GLN A 55 -3.00 -6.85 2.48
CA GLN A 55 -3.27 -6.59 1.06
C GLN A 55 -4.53 -7.31 0.61
N ALA A 56 -5.55 -6.57 0.19
CA ALA A 56 -6.79 -7.13 -0.34
C ALA A 56 -6.60 -7.66 -1.77
N ILE A 57 -7.04 -8.90 -1.99
CA ILE A 57 -6.94 -9.62 -3.25
C ILE A 57 -8.35 -9.98 -3.71
N ASN A 58 -8.76 -9.50 -4.89
CA ASN A 58 -10.00 -9.93 -5.53
C ASN A 58 -9.95 -11.43 -5.82
N VAL A 59 -10.90 -12.20 -5.30
CA VAL A 59 -10.93 -13.68 -5.43
C VAL A 59 -11.59 -14.13 -6.72
N ARG A 60 -12.43 -13.28 -7.32
CA ARG A 60 -13.17 -13.61 -8.54
C ARG A 60 -12.22 -14.02 -9.66
N GLU A 61 -12.65 -14.99 -10.44
CA GLU A 61 -11.91 -15.57 -11.57
C GLU A 61 -10.61 -16.31 -11.18
N ARG A 62 -10.27 -16.41 -9.88
CA ARG A 62 -9.01 -17.01 -9.39
C ARG A 62 -9.18 -18.31 -8.58
N THR A 63 -10.41 -18.72 -8.31
CA THR A 63 -10.73 -19.98 -7.63
C THR A 63 -10.81 -21.15 -8.61
N VAL A 64 -10.84 -22.37 -8.10
CA VAL A 64 -11.14 -23.59 -8.88
C VAL A 64 -12.35 -24.30 -8.24
N PRO A 65 -13.53 -24.34 -8.91
CA PRO A 65 -13.86 -23.67 -10.17
C PRO A 65 -13.90 -22.14 -10.03
N PRO A 66 -13.77 -21.36 -11.13
CA PRO A 66 -13.76 -19.90 -11.06
C PRO A 66 -15.09 -19.32 -10.58
N VAL A 67 -15.05 -18.49 -9.53
CA VAL A 67 -16.17 -17.59 -9.18
C VAL A 67 -16.30 -16.54 -10.28
N GLY A 68 -17.53 -16.27 -10.71
CA GLY A 68 -17.81 -15.35 -11.80
C GLY A 68 -17.37 -13.91 -11.51
N LYS A 69 -16.93 -13.20 -12.56
CA LYS A 69 -16.54 -11.78 -12.52
C LYS A 69 -17.63 -10.88 -11.92
N TYR A 70 -18.90 -11.19 -12.21
CA TYR A 70 -20.06 -10.40 -11.78
C TYR A 70 -20.76 -10.97 -10.55
N SER A 71 -20.15 -11.93 -9.85
CA SER A 71 -20.74 -12.48 -8.63
C SER A 71 -20.86 -11.41 -7.55
N CYS A 72 -22.07 -11.24 -7.00
CA CYS A 72 -22.34 -10.31 -5.91
C CYS A 72 -21.70 -10.76 -4.58
N GLY A 73 -21.50 -9.80 -3.67
CA GLY A 73 -20.98 -10.05 -2.32
C GLY A 73 -19.47 -9.86 -2.18
N THR A 74 -18.96 -10.13 -0.98
CA THR A 74 -17.55 -9.93 -0.61
C THR A 74 -16.72 -11.14 -1.03
N TRP A 75 -16.01 -11.01 -2.15
CA TRP A 75 -15.05 -12.01 -2.66
C TRP A 75 -13.63 -11.46 -2.57
N VAL A 76 -13.14 -11.35 -1.34
CA VAL A 76 -11.83 -10.77 -1.03
C VAL A 76 -11.07 -11.74 -0.13
N SER A 77 -9.82 -11.98 -0.50
CA SER A 77 -8.81 -12.65 0.31
C SER A 77 -7.83 -11.60 0.80
N ILE A 78 -7.22 -11.80 1.97
CA ILE A 78 -6.20 -10.90 2.49
C ILE A 78 -4.86 -11.62 2.54
N SER A 79 -3.86 -11.05 1.88
CA SER A 79 -2.46 -11.46 2.02
C SER A 79 -1.77 -10.60 3.09
N TYR A 80 -0.88 -11.20 3.88
CA TYR A 80 -0.25 -10.53 5.01
C TYR A 80 1.27 -10.50 4.90
N LEU A 81 1.84 -9.37 5.29
CA LEU A 81 3.23 -9.27 5.76
C LEU A 81 3.20 -8.91 7.24
N ASP A 82 3.65 -9.84 8.07
CA ASP A 82 3.72 -9.67 9.52
C ASP A 82 5.19 -9.47 9.94
N PHE A 83 5.47 -8.34 10.56
CA PHE A 83 6.81 -7.95 10.97
C PHE A 83 6.85 -7.71 12.47
N ASN A 84 7.83 -8.31 13.12
CA ASN A 84 8.17 -7.93 14.49
C ASN A 84 8.77 -6.50 14.52
N PRO A 85 8.91 -5.85 15.69
CA PRO A 85 9.40 -4.48 15.77
C PRO A 85 10.73 -4.20 15.05
N ASN A 86 11.67 -5.14 15.09
CA ASN A 86 12.98 -5.00 14.44
C ASN A 86 12.85 -5.10 12.92
N GLN A 87 12.08 -6.06 12.43
CA GLN A 87 11.77 -6.21 11.01
C GLN A 87 11.00 -5.01 10.47
N SER A 88 10.02 -4.49 11.22
CA SER A 88 9.30 -3.27 10.86
C SER A 88 10.26 -2.10 10.66
N HIS A 89 11.23 -1.94 11.57
CA HIS A 89 12.24 -0.89 11.51
C HIS A 89 13.17 -1.02 10.30
N GLU A 90 13.60 -2.25 9.99
CA GLU A 90 14.42 -2.54 8.82
C GLU A 90 13.65 -2.25 7.52
N MET A 91 12.42 -2.75 7.42
CA MET A 91 11.60 -2.64 6.21
C MET A 91 11.12 -1.23 5.92
N GLU A 92 10.95 -0.37 6.94
CA GLU A 92 10.64 1.05 6.70
C GLU A 92 11.83 1.85 6.11
N GLN A 93 13.05 1.32 6.17
CA GLN A 93 14.26 1.91 5.57
C GLN A 93 14.69 1.20 4.28
N ASN A 94 14.35 -0.08 4.13
CA ASN A 94 14.70 -0.89 2.96
C ASN A 94 13.57 -0.90 1.90
N TYR A 95 13.57 0.10 1.02
CA TYR A 95 12.55 0.22 -0.04
C TYR A 95 12.50 -1.01 -0.98
N LEU A 96 13.63 -1.42 -1.55
CA LEU A 96 13.68 -2.54 -2.48
C LEU A 96 13.24 -3.85 -1.82
N GLY A 97 13.69 -4.10 -0.58
CA GLY A 97 13.27 -5.27 0.20
C GLY A 97 11.78 -5.28 0.48
N MET A 98 11.19 -4.12 0.80
CA MET A 98 9.74 -4.00 0.99
C MET A 98 8.96 -4.25 -0.31
N VAL A 99 9.40 -3.68 -1.44
CA VAL A 99 8.78 -3.91 -2.76
C VAL A 99 8.76 -5.40 -3.11
N LEU A 100 9.89 -6.09 -2.91
CA LEU A 100 10.00 -7.53 -3.18
C LEU A 100 9.05 -8.34 -2.29
N LYS A 101 9.02 -8.07 -0.98
CA LYS A 101 8.12 -8.76 -0.05
C LYS A 101 6.65 -8.51 -0.37
N MET A 102 6.26 -7.28 -0.69
CA MET A 102 4.87 -6.96 -1.07
C MET A 102 4.47 -7.64 -2.38
N ARG A 103 5.38 -7.70 -3.35
CA ARG A 103 5.16 -8.43 -4.62
C ARG A 103 4.99 -9.93 -4.37
N GLU A 104 5.88 -10.53 -3.59
CA GLU A 104 5.84 -11.96 -3.23
C GLU A 104 4.54 -12.30 -2.49
N ALA A 105 4.16 -11.51 -1.49
CA ALA A 105 2.93 -11.69 -0.74
C ALA A 105 1.69 -11.59 -1.64
N THR A 106 1.67 -10.63 -2.57
CA THR A 106 0.57 -10.49 -3.55
C THR A 106 0.49 -11.70 -4.48
N VAL A 107 1.63 -12.14 -5.04
CA VAL A 107 1.69 -13.31 -5.92
C VAL A 107 1.23 -14.57 -5.18
N GLN A 108 1.65 -14.75 -3.94
CA GLN A 108 1.24 -15.89 -3.13
C GLN A 108 -0.25 -15.85 -2.82
N GLY A 109 -0.79 -14.71 -2.38
CA GLY A 109 -2.23 -14.55 -2.13
C GLY A 109 -3.10 -14.82 -3.37
N VAL A 110 -2.62 -14.45 -4.56
CA VAL A 110 -3.28 -14.80 -5.84
C VAL A 110 -3.27 -16.31 -6.09
N LYS A 111 -2.14 -16.99 -5.86
CA LYS A 111 -2.04 -18.46 -6.01
C LYS A 111 -2.95 -19.19 -5.03
N ASP A 112 -3.03 -18.69 -3.80
CA ASP A 112 -3.83 -19.26 -2.74
C ASP A 112 -5.33 -19.23 -3.03
N CYS A 113 -5.79 -18.32 -3.91
CA CYS A 113 -7.20 -18.25 -4.33
C CYS A 113 -7.72 -19.57 -4.91
N ALA A 114 -6.86 -20.34 -5.59
CA ALA A 114 -7.25 -21.62 -6.20
C ALA A 114 -7.73 -22.64 -5.15
N ARG A 115 -7.23 -22.56 -3.92
CA ARG A 115 -7.52 -23.51 -2.83
C ARG A 115 -8.77 -23.15 -2.02
N ILE A 116 -9.28 -21.92 -2.14
CA ILE A 116 -10.35 -21.37 -1.29
C ILE A 116 -11.62 -22.26 -1.30
N LEU A 117 -11.98 -22.83 -2.45
CA LEU A 117 -13.20 -23.63 -2.58
C LEU A 117 -12.96 -25.14 -2.36
N SER A 118 -11.73 -25.63 -2.56
CA SER A 118 -11.39 -27.04 -2.41
C SER A 118 -11.05 -27.44 -0.98
N ASP A 119 -10.59 -26.48 -0.17
CA ASP A 119 -10.20 -26.67 1.22
C ASP A 119 -11.08 -25.79 2.11
N ARG A 120 -12.06 -26.39 2.77
CA ARG A 120 -13.11 -25.68 3.52
C ARG A 120 -12.54 -24.89 4.70
N GLU A 121 -11.56 -25.45 5.42
CA GLU A 121 -10.96 -24.81 6.59
C GLU A 121 -10.10 -23.63 6.14
N PHE A 122 -9.29 -23.83 5.10
CA PHE A 122 -8.51 -22.75 4.49
C PHE A 122 -9.40 -21.66 3.91
N GLY A 123 -10.46 -22.02 3.18
CA GLY A 123 -11.42 -21.08 2.61
C GLY A 123 -12.12 -20.24 3.67
N LYS A 124 -12.57 -20.86 4.77
CA LYS A 124 -13.13 -20.14 5.92
C LYS A 124 -12.10 -19.17 6.52
N TRP A 125 -10.87 -19.64 6.71
CA TRP A 125 -9.81 -18.80 7.27
C TRP A 125 -9.55 -17.59 6.37
N VAL A 126 -9.35 -17.80 5.07
CA VAL A 126 -9.03 -16.73 4.11
C VAL A 126 -10.16 -15.71 3.98
N LEU A 127 -11.41 -16.17 3.85
CA LEU A 127 -12.56 -15.30 3.57
C LEU A 127 -13.15 -14.62 4.81
N VAL A 128 -12.90 -15.17 6.01
CA VAL A 128 -13.56 -14.71 7.25
C VAL A 128 -12.53 -14.47 8.35
N ASP A 129 -11.91 -15.53 8.86
CA ASP A 129 -11.15 -15.45 10.13
C ASP A 129 -9.92 -14.55 10.01
N SER A 130 -9.29 -14.50 8.83
CA SER A 130 -8.09 -13.71 8.58
C SER A 130 -8.35 -12.21 8.79
N TYR A 131 -9.47 -11.69 8.27
CA TYR A 131 -9.86 -10.29 8.44
C TYR A 131 -10.09 -9.97 9.91
N PHE A 132 -10.80 -10.84 10.64
CA PHE A 132 -11.02 -10.65 12.08
C PHE A 132 -9.72 -10.66 12.87
N HIS A 133 -8.78 -11.54 12.55
CA HIS A 133 -7.45 -11.59 13.17
C HIS A 133 -6.68 -10.27 12.97
N ALA A 134 -6.68 -9.73 11.75
CA ALA A 134 -6.04 -8.45 11.46
C ALA A 134 -6.75 -7.27 12.14
N ALA A 135 -8.09 -7.27 12.17
CA ALA A 135 -8.87 -6.24 12.86
C ALA A 135 -8.66 -6.26 14.38
N GLN A 136 -8.51 -7.45 14.97
CA GLN A 136 -8.18 -7.60 16.39
C GLN A 136 -6.79 -7.01 16.70
N LYS A 137 -5.77 -7.32 15.87
CA LYS A 137 -4.45 -6.69 15.96
C LYS A 137 -4.52 -5.17 15.81
N ALA A 138 -5.32 -4.67 14.87
CA ALA A 138 -5.49 -3.23 14.62
C ALA A 138 -6.12 -2.48 15.80
N SER A 139 -6.85 -3.18 16.66
CA SER A 139 -7.47 -2.61 17.86
C SER A 139 -6.51 -2.52 19.05
N GLY A 140 -5.38 -3.24 19.01
CA GLY A 140 -4.37 -3.25 20.06
C GLY A 140 -3.32 -2.13 19.94
N PRO A 141 -2.66 -1.74 21.05
CA PRO A 141 -1.65 -0.68 21.06
C PRO A 141 -0.27 -1.14 20.56
N ASP A 142 -0.05 -2.44 20.37
CA ASP A 142 1.27 -2.99 20.05
C ASP A 142 1.52 -3.20 18.56
N TYR A 143 0.46 -3.12 17.75
CA TYR A 143 0.53 -3.31 16.31
C TYR A 143 0.21 -2.04 15.54
N LYS A 144 0.96 -1.84 14.45
CA LYS A 144 0.60 -0.94 13.35
C LYS A 144 0.05 -1.79 12.21
N VAL A 145 -1.27 -1.77 12.03
CA VAL A 145 -1.91 -2.47 10.91
C VAL A 145 -2.16 -1.47 9.78
N ILE A 146 -1.73 -1.81 8.57
CA ILE A 146 -1.91 -0.99 7.36
C ILE A 146 -2.70 -1.83 6.36
N TRP A 147 -3.84 -1.30 5.92
CA TRP A 147 -4.70 -1.96 4.96
C TRP A 147 -4.43 -1.40 3.57
N VAL A 148 -4.25 -2.27 2.58
CA VAL A 148 -3.99 -1.89 1.19
C VAL A 148 -5.04 -2.55 0.32
N THR A 149 -5.80 -1.75 -0.42
CA THR A 149 -6.77 -2.23 -1.40
C THR A 149 -6.53 -1.61 -2.76
N ASP A 150 -6.55 -2.46 -3.78
CA ASP A 150 -6.30 -2.09 -5.17
C ASP A 150 -7.62 -2.04 -5.93
N TRP A 151 -8.01 -0.82 -6.30
CA TRP A 151 -9.19 -0.49 -7.09
C TRP A 151 -8.85 -0.18 -8.55
N SER A 152 -7.57 -0.22 -8.94
CA SER A 152 -7.11 0.14 -10.29
C SER A 152 -7.79 -0.62 -11.44
N LYS A 153 -8.43 -1.76 -11.16
CA LYS A 153 -9.10 -2.61 -12.16
C LYS A 153 -10.63 -2.56 -12.15
N PHE A 154 -11.24 -1.69 -11.32
CA PHE A 154 -12.70 -1.59 -11.21
C PHE A 154 -13.33 -0.69 -12.27
N GLY A 155 -12.55 0.20 -12.91
CA GLY A 155 -12.98 0.93 -14.11
C GLY A 155 -13.93 2.08 -13.82
N GLU A 156 -13.76 2.75 -12.68
CA GLU A 156 -14.64 3.80 -12.18
C GLU A 156 -14.72 4.98 -13.15
N TYR A 157 -13.62 5.32 -13.82
CA TYR A 157 -13.56 6.37 -14.84
C TYR A 157 -14.22 5.99 -16.18
N GLU A 158 -14.59 4.72 -16.37
CA GLU A 158 -15.25 4.23 -17.59
C GLU A 158 -16.78 4.22 -17.49
N LEU A 159 -17.34 4.50 -16.31
CA LEU A 159 -18.78 4.51 -16.09
C LEU A 159 -19.44 5.67 -16.84
N ASP A 160 -20.45 5.40 -17.66
CA ASP A 160 -21.27 6.43 -18.32
C ASP A 160 -22.75 6.12 -18.12
N PHE A 161 -23.43 7.04 -17.44
CA PHE A 161 -24.87 6.93 -17.13
C PHE A 161 -25.76 7.66 -18.17
N GLY A 162 -25.18 8.10 -19.29
CA GLY A 162 -25.86 8.87 -20.33
C GLY A 162 -25.56 10.37 -20.30
N PHE A 163 -24.69 10.82 -19.40
CA PHE A 163 -24.30 12.23 -19.23
C PHE A 163 -22.79 12.45 -19.34
N GLY A 164 -22.05 11.44 -19.83
CA GLY A 164 -20.60 11.45 -19.95
C GLY A 164 -19.90 10.79 -18.77
N LYS A 165 -18.60 10.55 -18.96
CA LYS A 165 -17.73 9.88 -17.99
C LYS A 165 -17.35 10.79 -16.82
N PRO A 166 -17.05 10.24 -15.63
CA PRO A 166 -16.57 11.00 -14.48
C PRO A 166 -15.33 11.83 -14.81
N VAL A 167 -15.35 13.08 -14.33
CA VAL A 167 -14.15 13.93 -14.33
C VAL A 167 -13.20 13.51 -13.20
N TRP A 168 -13.76 13.08 -12.06
CA TRP A 168 -13.04 12.65 -10.87
C TRP A 168 -13.85 11.61 -10.10
N VAL A 169 -13.15 10.66 -9.48
CA VAL A 169 -13.72 9.62 -8.60
C VAL A 169 -13.09 9.74 -7.22
N SER A 170 -13.92 9.64 -6.18
CA SER A 170 -13.45 9.68 -4.79
C SER A 170 -14.28 8.77 -3.91
N LEU A 171 -13.82 8.57 -2.68
CA LEU A 171 -14.54 7.82 -1.66
C LEU A 171 -15.08 8.75 -0.57
N ALA A 172 -16.27 8.41 -0.07
CA ALA A 172 -16.77 8.96 1.19
C ALA A 172 -15.95 8.44 2.38
N ASP A 173 -16.19 8.96 3.58
CA ASP A 173 -15.47 8.55 4.78
C ASP A 173 -15.62 7.04 5.05
N VAL A 174 -14.50 6.39 5.38
CA VAL A 174 -14.43 4.96 5.70
C VAL A 174 -13.96 4.84 7.14
N PRO A 175 -14.68 4.12 8.03
CA PRO A 175 -14.33 4.00 9.44
C PRO A 175 -13.15 3.04 9.68
N LEU A 176 -12.19 2.96 8.76
CA LEU A 176 -10.97 2.17 8.87
C LEU A 176 -9.77 3.10 8.99
N ARG A 177 -8.91 2.83 9.96
CA ARG A 177 -7.67 3.59 10.17
C ARG A 177 -6.54 2.98 9.35
N ASP A 178 -5.65 3.83 8.85
CA ASP A 178 -4.46 3.43 8.11
C ASP A 178 -4.78 2.56 6.88
N LEU A 179 -5.78 2.98 6.12
CA LEU A 179 -6.24 2.35 4.89
C LEU A 179 -5.73 3.12 3.66
N LEU A 180 -5.16 2.38 2.73
CA LEU A 180 -4.69 2.83 1.42
C LEU A 180 -5.60 2.25 0.35
N ILE A 181 -6.30 3.12 -0.38
CA ILE A 181 -7.12 2.74 -1.55
C ILE A 181 -6.42 3.28 -2.80
N LEU A 182 -6.08 2.40 -3.72
CA LEU A 182 -5.27 2.72 -4.90
C LEU A 182 -6.12 2.61 -6.17
N MET A 183 -6.23 3.70 -6.90
CA MET A 183 -7.02 3.81 -8.14
C MET A 183 -6.10 4.25 -9.27
N ASN A 184 -6.44 3.91 -10.52
CA ASN A 184 -5.76 4.55 -11.65
C ASN A 184 -6.21 6.00 -11.77
N THR A 185 -5.36 6.86 -12.30
CA THR A 185 -5.79 8.18 -12.79
C THR A 185 -6.76 8.01 -13.96
N LYS A 186 -7.52 9.07 -14.27
CA LYS A 186 -8.45 9.10 -15.41
C LYS A 186 -7.80 8.66 -16.72
N ASP A 187 -6.58 9.12 -16.98
CA ASP A 187 -5.83 8.81 -18.20
C ASP A 187 -5.00 7.52 -18.09
N ASN A 188 -5.10 6.81 -16.96
CA ASN A 188 -4.41 5.56 -16.65
C ASN A 188 -2.86 5.64 -16.74
N ASP A 189 -2.32 6.84 -16.63
CA ASP A 189 -0.90 7.17 -16.64
C ASP A 189 -0.27 7.21 -15.23
N GLY A 190 -1.08 7.14 -14.17
CA GLY A 190 -0.61 7.18 -12.78
C GLY A 190 -1.53 6.44 -11.81
N ILE A 191 -1.24 6.57 -10.51
CA ILE A 191 -2.02 6.00 -9.41
C ILE A 191 -2.47 7.11 -8.46
N GLU A 192 -3.78 7.23 -8.24
CA GLU A 192 -4.36 8.02 -7.17
C GLU A 192 -4.50 7.16 -5.91
N ALA A 193 -3.96 7.63 -4.79
CA ALA A 193 -4.04 6.95 -3.52
C ALA A 193 -4.90 7.75 -2.53
N VAL A 194 -6.03 7.19 -2.10
CA VAL A 194 -6.80 7.73 -0.98
C VAL A 194 -6.28 7.12 0.31
N VAL A 195 -5.79 7.97 1.21
CA VAL A 195 -5.08 7.57 2.42
C VAL A 195 -5.89 7.98 3.64
N PHE A 196 -6.56 7.01 4.26
CA PHE A 196 -7.29 7.19 5.51
C PHE A 196 -6.34 7.01 6.69
N THR A 197 -6.16 8.05 7.51
CA THR A 197 -5.33 7.99 8.71
C THR A 197 -6.09 8.52 9.91
N CYS A 198 -5.80 7.98 11.09
CA CYS A 198 -6.36 8.48 12.33
C CYS A 198 -5.63 9.75 12.76
N MET A 199 -6.31 10.90 12.76
CA MET A 199 -5.66 12.20 13.01
C MET A 199 -6.14 12.87 14.30
N SER A 200 -5.20 13.25 15.18
CA SER A 200 -5.37 14.44 16.02
C SER A 200 -5.11 15.70 15.17
N ARG A 201 -5.74 16.83 15.51
CA ARG A 201 -5.82 18.04 14.66
C ARG A 201 -4.46 18.64 14.24
N THR A 202 -3.38 18.41 14.98
CA THR A 202 -2.03 18.98 14.73
C THR A 202 -1.14 18.14 13.82
N TRP A 203 -1.43 16.85 13.63
CA TRP A 203 -0.53 15.92 12.91
C TRP A 203 -0.78 15.83 11.39
N ARG A 204 -1.78 16.57 10.88
CA ARG A 204 -2.35 16.43 9.52
C ARG A 204 -1.41 16.92 8.43
N ILE A 205 -0.95 18.15 8.61
CA ILE A 205 0.01 18.79 7.73
C ILE A 205 1.37 18.10 7.88
N TRP A 206 1.74 17.67 9.10
CA TRP A 206 3.01 17.01 9.35
C TRP A 206 3.15 15.62 8.71
N ASN A 207 2.11 14.76 8.74
CA ASN A 207 2.15 13.47 8.04
C ASN A 207 2.08 13.63 6.52
N ALA A 208 1.23 14.53 6.00
CA ALA A 208 1.23 14.83 4.56
C ALA A 208 2.59 15.36 4.09
N MET A 209 3.20 16.27 4.87
CA MET A 209 4.56 16.79 4.63
C MET A 209 5.66 15.74 4.86
N ARG A 210 5.51 14.79 5.79
CA ARG A 210 6.48 13.70 6.02
C ARG A 210 6.37 12.60 4.99
N ILE A 211 5.15 12.26 4.57
CA ILE A 211 4.90 11.40 3.41
C ILE A 211 5.52 12.08 2.19
N PHE A 212 5.29 13.38 2.00
CA PHE A 212 5.95 14.19 0.97
C PHE A 212 7.47 14.17 1.09
N GLU A 213 8.06 14.49 2.24
CA GLU A 213 9.52 14.46 2.47
C GLU A 213 10.10 13.06 2.28
N CYS A 214 9.38 12.01 2.66
CA CYS A 214 9.81 10.63 2.44
C CYS A 214 9.74 10.27 0.96
N LEU A 215 8.68 10.69 0.26
CA LEU A 215 8.51 10.53 -1.18
C LEU A 215 9.62 11.29 -1.94
N GLN A 216 9.88 12.54 -1.54
CA GLN A 216 10.94 13.40 -2.07
C GLN A 216 12.32 12.79 -1.82
N ARG A 217 12.61 12.34 -0.58
CA ARG A 217 13.87 11.66 -0.25
C ARG A 217 14.04 10.35 -0.99
N SER A 218 12.99 9.55 -1.15
CA SER A 218 13.04 8.32 -1.95
C SER A 218 13.36 8.64 -3.42
N HIS A 219 12.78 9.69 -3.97
CA HIS A 219 13.10 10.20 -5.32
C HIS A 219 14.55 10.75 -5.41
N ASP A 220 15.01 11.50 -4.42
CA ASP A 220 16.34 12.13 -4.43
C ASP A 220 17.49 11.13 -4.17
N THR A 221 17.27 10.13 -3.31
CA THR A 221 18.24 9.05 -3.04
C THR A 221 18.48 8.19 -4.28
N GLN A 222 17.51 8.14 -5.21
CA GLN A 222 17.66 7.46 -6.50
C GLN A 222 18.50 8.26 -7.53
N ARG A 223 18.67 9.58 -7.35
CA ARG A 223 19.48 10.42 -8.25
C ARG A 223 20.98 10.40 -7.96
N PHE A 224 21.39 10.06 -6.74
CA PHE A 224 22.78 10.29 -6.25
C PHE A 224 23.52 9.03 -5.75
N GLY A 225 23.12 7.83 -6.17
CA GLY A 225 23.89 6.61 -5.89
C GLY A 225 25.31 6.67 -6.50
N PRO A 226 26.36 6.18 -5.80
CA PRO A 226 27.71 6.17 -6.34
C PRO A 226 27.81 5.08 -7.41
N GLU A 227 28.06 5.49 -8.65
CA GLU A 227 28.38 4.64 -9.80
C GLU A 227 27.33 3.58 -10.18
N SER A 228 26.25 4.00 -10.85
CA SER A 228 25.60 3.14 -11.85
C SER A 228 25.04 3.96 -13.01
N HIS A 229 25.41 3.56 -14.22
CA HIS A 229 24.82 4.07 -15.44
C HIS A 229 23.36 3.59 -15.51
N GLN A 230 22.44 4.56 -15.58
CA GLN A 230 20.98 4.50 -15.66
C GLN A 230 20.24 4.55 -14.30
N PRO A 231 19.62 5.70 -13.96
CA PRO A 231 18.72 5.79 -12.82
C PRO A 231 17.44 5.00 -13.13
N LEU A 232 17.02 4.15 -12.19
CA LEU A 232 15.63 3.71 -12.09
C LEU A 232 14.80 4.92 -11.67
N ASN A 233 14.48 5.80 -12.62
CA ASN A 233 13.48 6.85 -12.44
C ASN A 233 12.13 6.15 -12.25
N LEU A 234 11.77 5.81 -11.02
CA LEU A 234 10.51 5.15 -10.68
C LEU A 234 9.32 6.13 -10.61
N PHE A 235 9.56 7.44 -10.73
CA PHE A 235 8.54 8.49 -10.63
C PHE A 235 8.86 9.62 -11.59
N SER A 236 7.88 10.07 -12.37
CA SER A 236 7.98 11.28 -13.16
C SER A 236 7.59 12.53 -12.39
N SER A 237 6.59 12.41 -11.51
CA SER A 237 6.16 13.48 -10.61
C SER A 237 5.33 12.96 -9.44
N ILE A 238 5.40 13.66 -8.31
CA ILE A 238 4.64 13.37 -7.11
C ILE A 238 3.80 14.61 -6.80
N SER A 239 2.47 14.48 -6.83
CA SER A 239 1.55 15.60 -6.60
C SER A 239 0.62 15.31 -5.42
N ILE A 240 0.87 15.96 -4.29
CA ILE A 240 0.00 15.79 -3.11
C ILE A 240 -1.08 16.86 -3.13
N SER A 241 -2.31 16.45 -3.39
CA SER A 241 -3.50 17.30 -3.30
C SER A 241 -4.29 16.95 -2.05
N SER A 242 -4.09 17.70 -0.97
CA SER A 242 -4.87 17.47 0.25
C SER A 242 -6.26 18.10 0.12
N TYR A 243 -7.26 17.28 -0.18
CA TYR A 243 -8.66 17.71 -0.14
C TYR A 243 -9.22 17.51 1.27
N LEU A 244 -9.60 18.61 1.92
CA LEU A 244 -10.44 18.57 3.11
C LEU A 244 -11.90 18.56 2.65
N ILE A 245 -12.52 17.38 2.58
CA ILE A 245 -13.99 17.34 2.54
C ILE A 245 -14.48 17.69 3.94
N ASN A 246 -14.78 18.97 4.15
CA ASN A 246 -15.49 19.43 5.34
C ASN A 246 -16.96 19.07 5.14
N ASP A 247 -17.40 17.95 5.72
CA ASP A 247 -18.83 17.74 5.89
C ASP A 247 -19.30 18.61 7.07
N TYR A 248 -19.99 19.71 6.76
CA TYR A 248 -20.49 20.69 7.74
C TYR A 248 -21.76 20.21 8.48
N SER A 249 -22.26 19.01 8.18
CA SER A 249 -23.61 18.58 8.56
C SER A 249 -23.73 17.93 9.96
N MET A 250 -22.66 17.48 10.60
CA MET A 250 -22.78 16.80 11.92
C MET A 250 -21.71 17.28 12.90
N ARG A 251 -22.13 18.12 13.86
CA ARG A 251 -21.24 18.83 14.79
C ARG A 251 -20.64 17.97 15.91
N ASP A 252 -21.12 16.74 16.14
CA ASP A 252 -20.84 16.03 17.40
C ASP A 252 -20.14 14.67 17.28
N CYS A 253 -19.64 14.28 16.10
CA CYS A 253 -18.92 13.02 15.94
C CYS A 253 -17.45 13.23 15.53
N MET A 254 -16.53 12.74 16.38
CA MET A 254 -15.10 12.59 16.07
C MET A 254 -14.91 11.59 14.92
N PHE A 255 -15.01 12.05 13.67
CA PHE A 255 -14.76 11.21 12.49
C PHE A 255 -13.31 11.30 11.98
N PRO A 256 -12.75 10.19 11.45
CA PRO A 256 -11.48 10.23 10.74
C PRO A 256 -11.63 11.12 9.51
N ARG A 257 -10.59 11.90 9.20
CA ARG A 257 -10.61 12.77 8.03
C ARG A 257 -9.36 12.51 7.19
N PHE A 258 -9.58 12.02 5.98
CA PHE A 258 -8.60 11.42 5.09
C PHE A 258 -7.80 12.46 4.30
N VAL A 259 -6.75 11.98 3.63
CA VAL A 259 -5.96 12.77 2.68
C VAL A 259 -5.91 12.00 1.37
N VAL A 260 -6.18 12.67 0.25
CA VAL A 260 -5.94 12.11 -1.08
C VAL A 260 -4.51 12.47 -1.48
N ILE A 261 -3.77 11.51 -2.03
CA ILE A 261 -2.39 11.68 -2.48
C ILE A 261 -2.34 11.13 -3.90
N THR A 262 -1.99 11.96 -4.89
CA THR A 262 -1.86 11.51 -6.28
C THR A 262 -0.39 11.27 -6.62
N LEU A 263 -0.07 10.08 -7.13
CA LEU A 263 1.30 9.68 -7.46
C LEU A 263 1.37 9.31 -8.94
N PHE A 264 2.12 10.10 -9.72
CA PHE A 264 2.37 9.78 -11.12
C PHE A 264 3.66 8.93 -11.21
N ILE A 265 3.52 7.74 -11.77
CA ILE A 265 4.62 6.80 -12.01
C ILE A 265 4.68 6.61 -13.52
N GLU A 266 5.73 7.14 -14.13
CA GLU A 266 6.14 6.79 -15.50
C GLU A 266 6.89 5.45 -15.52
#